data_AF-A0A439SQ90-F1
#
_entry.id   AF-A0A439SQ90-F1
#
_cell.length_a   1.000
_cell.length_b   1.000
_cell.length_c   1.000
_cell.angle_alpha   90.00
_cell.angle_beta   90.00
_cell.angle_gamma   90.00
#
_symmetry.space_group_name_H-M   'P 1'
#
loop_
_entity.id
_entity.type
_entity.pdbx_description
1 polymer ?
#
loop_
_entity_poly.entity_id
_entity_poly.type
_entity_poly.pdbx_seq_one_letter_code
_entity_poly.pdbx_strand_id
1 'polypeptide(L)' 'MSNMMKALVKAKAEPGIWMEEVPVPEIGPNDVLIKVRKTAICGTDVHIYNWDQWAQK' A
#
# COMPACT_ATOMS: atom_id res chain seq x y z
N MET A 1 5.53 19.01 -11.41
CA MET A 1 4.32 18.93 -10.56
C MET A 1 4.10 17.47 -10.25
N SER A 2 4.33 17.05 -9.00
CA SER A 2 4.07 15.68 -8.57
C SER A 2 2.55 15.48 -8.49
N ASN A 3 2.03 14.56 -9.29
CA ASN A 3 0.64 14.14 -9.16
C ASN A 3 0.54 13.25 -7.90
N MET A 4 -0.48 13.44 -7.07
CA MET A 4 -0.70 12.65 -5.85
C MET A 4 -1.74 11.55 -6.09
N MET A 5 -1.69 10.49 -5.29
CA MET A 5 -2.65 9.38 -5.30
C MET A 5 -2.97 8.93 -3.88
N LYS A 6 -4.16 8.36 -3.69
CA LYS A 6 -4.54 7.72 -2.43
C LYS A 6 -3.93 6.33 -2.32
N ALA A 7 -3.33 6.02 -1.18
CA ALA A 7 -2.80 4.71 -0.87
C ALA A 7 -3.15 4.29 0.56
N LEU A 8 -3.39 2.99 0.75
CA LEU A 8 -3.39 2.38 2.08
C LEU A 8 -1.94 2.04 2.45
N VAL A 9 -1.41 2.69 3.47
CA VAL A 9 -0.01 2.61 3.89
C VAL A 9 0.08 2.02 5.29
N LYS A 10 1.03 1.11 5.53
CA LYS A 10 1.40 0.64 6.86
C LYS A 10 2.40 1.62 7.49
N ALA A 11 1.90 2.79 7.88
CA ALA A 11 2.71 3.90 8.36
C ALA A 11 3.40 3.66 9.72
N LYS A 12 2.89 2.71 10.51
CA LYS A 12 3.40 2.39 11.84
C LYS A 12 3.47 0.89 12.08
N ALA A 13 4.42 0.47 12.90
CA ALA A 13 4.60 -0.90 13.38
C ALA A 13 3.61 -1.25 14.50
N GLU A 14 2.31 -1.05 14.25
CA GLU A 14 1.21 -1.35 15.17
C GLU A 14 0.00 -1.86 14.39
N PRO A 15 -1.00 -2.51 15.02
CA PRO A 15 -2.22 -2.91 14.34
C PRO A 15 -2.93 -1.72 13.66
N GLY A 16 -3.37 -1.92 12.40
CA GLY A 16 -4.02 -0.90 11.59
C GLY A 16 -3.38 -0.66 10.23
N ILE A 17 -4.01 0.20 9.44
CA ILE A 17 -3.52 0.72 8.16
C ILE A 17 -4.09 2.12 7.95
N TRP A 18 -3.37 3.00 7.26
CA TRP A 18 -3.74 4.42 7.14
C TRP A 18 -3.93 4.80 5.68
N MET A 19 -4.96 5.60 5.39
CA MET A 19 -5.16 6.18 4.07
C MET A 19 -4.36 7.48 3.98
N GLU A 20 -3.45 7.54 3.02
CA GLU A 20 -2.58 8.71 2.80
C GLU A 20 -2.62 9.16 1.34
N GLU A 21 -2.31 10.44 1.11
CA GLU A 21 -2.01 10.99 -0.21
C GLU A 21 -0.49 10.90 -0.42
N VAL A 22 -0.06 10.06 -1.37
CA VAL A 22 1.34 9.81 -1.70
C VAL A 22 1.63 10.21 -3.14
N PRO A 23 2.87 10.55 -3.53
CA PRO A 23 3.18 10.84 -4.92
C PRO A 23 2.91 9.63 -5.82
N VAL A 24 2.37 9.89 -7.02
CA VAL A 24 2.30 8.89 -8.09
C VAL A 24 3.73 8.46 -8.42
N PRO A 25 4.02 7.14 -8.49
CA PRO A 25 5.38 6.65 -8.69
C PRO A 25 5.91 7.02 -10.08
N GLU A 26 7.21 7.32 -10.14
CA GLU A 26 7.96 7.40 -11.40
C GLU A 26 8.25 5.98 -11.90
N ILE A 27 8.17 5.77 -13.22
CA ILE A 27 8.35 4.46 -13.84
C ILE A 27 9.65 4.41 -14.66
N GLY A 28 10.37 3.30 -14.55
CA GLY A 28 11.54 3.02 -15.37
C GLY A 28 11.19 2.47 -16.76
N PRO A 29 12.19 2.14 -17.59
CA PRO A 29 11.99 1.70 -18.97
C PRO A 29 11.18 0.41 -19.13
N ASN A 30 11.14 -0.44 -18.10
CA ASN A 30 10.46 -1.74 -18.11
C ASN A 30 9.23 -1.79 -17.19
N ASP A 31 8.86 -0.66 -16.59
CA ASP A 31 7.74 -0.60 -15.65
C ASP A 31 6.46 -0.16 -16.35
N VAL A 32 5.32 -0.54 -15.79
CA VAL A 32 4.00 -0.07 -16.23
C VAL A 32 3.29 0.62 -15.08
N LEU A 33 2.70 1.78 -15.37
CA LEU A 33 1.86 2.50 -14.43
C LEU A 33 0.38 2.13 -14.64
N ILE A 34 -0.21 1.42 -13.68
CA ILE A 34 -1.58 0.95 -13.76
C ILE A 34 -2.49 1.75 -12.84
N LYS A 35 -3.59 2.30 -13.38
CA LYS A 35 -4.65 2.91 -12.57
C LYS A 35 -5.59 1.84 -12.02
N VAL A 36 -5.41 1.48 -10.75
CA VAL A 36 -6.27 0.53 -10.04
C VAL A 36 -7.71 1.06 -9.99
N ARG A 37 -8.67 0.24 -10.47
CA ARG A 37 -10.11 0.55 -10.40
C ARG A 37 -10.82 -0.21 -9.28
N LYS A 38 -10.39 -1.45 -9.04
CA LYS A 38 -10.89 -2.35 -8.01
C LYS A 38 -9.71 -3.20 -7.54
N THR A 39 -9.68 -3.49 -6.25
CA THR A 39 -8.73 -4.42 -5.64
C THR A 39 -9.48 -5.24 -4.59
N ALA A 40 -8.95 -6.41 -4.23
CA ALA A 40 -9.51 -7.29 -3.21
C ALA A 40 -8.53 -7.41 -2.04
N ILE A 41 -9.06 -7.76 -0.86
CA ILE A 41 -8.27 -8.06 0.33
C ILE A 41 -8.00 -9.56 0.37
N CYS A 42 -6.74 -9.94 0.51
CA CYS A 42 -6.28 -11.30 0.69
C CYS A 42 -6.05 -11.63 2.19
N GLY A 43 -5.91 -12.91 2.54
CA GLY A 43 -5.57 -13.32 3.91
C GLY A 43 -4.25 -12.73 4.41
N THR A 44 -3.25 -12.59 3.51
CA THR A 44 -1.97 -11.95 3.85
C THR A 44 -2.13 -10.50 4.29
N ASP A 45 -3.05 -9.76 3.68
CA ASP A 45 -3.31 -8.37 4.07
C ASP A 45 -3.86 -8.26 5.49
N VAL A 46 -4.59 -9.28 5.95
CA VAL A 46 -5.13 -9.34 7.31
C VAL A 46 -4.00 -9.53 8.33
N HIS A 47 -3.00 -10.36 8.03
CA HIS A 47 -1.80 -10.50 8.88
C HIS A 47 -1.05 -9.17 9.00
N ILE A 48 -0.86 -8.46 7.89
CA ILE A 48 -0.23 -7.12 7.86
C ILE A 48 -1.04 -6.11 8.67
N TYR A 49 -2.36 -6.10 8.49
CA TYR A 49 -3.27 -5.23 9.23
C TYR A 49 -3.19 -5.49 10.74
N ASN A 50 -3.31 -6.73 11.16
CA ASN A 50 -3.26 -7.13 12.58
C ASN A 50 -1.87 -6.93 13.20
N TRP A 51 -0.82 -6.80 12.38
CA TRP A 51 0.56 -6.67 12.82
C TRP A 51 0.98 -7.83 13.75
N ASP A 52 0.66 -9.05 13.34
CA ASP A 52 0.95 -10.24 14.12
C ASP A 52 2.41 -10.72 13.98
N GLN A 53 2.75 -11.86 14.60
CA GLN A 53 4.09 -12.42 14.55
C GLN A 53 4.57 -12.77 13.13
N TRP A 54 3.67 -12.98 12.17
CA TRP A 54 4.05 -13.17 10.77
C TRP A 54 4.48 -11.84 10.15
N ALA A 55 3.73 -10.77 10.41
CA ALA A 55 4.01 -9.44 9.87
C ALA A 55 5.19 -8.71 10.54
N GLN A 56 5.56 -9.12 11.76
CA GLN A 56 6.71 -8.58 12.51
C GLN A 56 8.06 -9.21 12.16
N LYS A 57 8.06 -10.30 11.37
CA LYS A 57 9.29 -10.98 10.92
C LYS A 57 9.75 -10.44 9.59
#